data_AF-A0A2B7Y2L4-F1
#
_entry.id   AF-A0A2B7Y2L4-F1
#
_cell.length_a   1.000
_cell.length_b   1.000
_cell.length_c   1.000
_cell.angle_alpha   90.00
_cell.angle_beta   90.00
_cell.angle_gamma   90.00
#
_symmetry.space_group_name_H-M   'P 1'
#
loop_
_entity.id
_entity.type
_entity.pdbx_description
1 polymer ?
#
loop_
_entity_poly.entity_id
_entity_poly.type
_entity_poly.pdbx_seq_one_letter_code
_entity_poly.pdbx_strand_id
1 'polypeptide(L)'
;MAKTLPPTTLRAHLTRLLSRWPADPVRPASISVQTYLKSRIPATTTATPTQQQQQQPSAASVNALYSLLENRYAREYPLPANLRHPRSAPQHYDEVLREFREAPGRGLIGRFMRKIRGVLRFQ
;
A
#
# COMPACT_ATOMS: atom_id res chain seq x y z
N MET A 1 -24.17 -9.73 12.62
CA MET A 1 -24.04 -8.25 12.61
C MET A 1 -22.58 -7.90 12.83
N ALA A 2 -21.98 -7.07 11.98
CA ALA A 2 -20.59 -6.66 12.17
C ALA A 2 -20.50 -5.72 13.39
N LYS A 3 -19.68 -6.08 14.38
CA LYS A 3 -19.51 -5.27 15.59
C LYS A 3 -18.78 -3.97 15.24
N THR A 4 -19.35 -2.82 15.61
CA THR A 4 -18.72 -1.50 15.45
C THR A 4 -17.96 -1.12 16.72
N LEU A 5 -16.82 -0.46 16.57
CA LEU A 5 -16.02 0.03 17.69
C LEU A 5 -16.47 1.46 18.06
N PRO A 6 -16.34 1.87 19.33
CA PRO A 6 -16.59 3.26 19.70
C PRO A 6 -15.60 4.19 18.97
N PRO A 7 -16.04 5.40 18.54
CA PRO A 7 -15.31 6.24 17.59
C PRO A 7 -13.93 6.68 18.11
N THR A 8 -13.78 6.89 19.42
CA THR A 8 -12.51 7.24 20.06
C THR A 8 -11.49 6.10 19.97
N THR A 9 -11.91 4.86 20.28
CA THR A 9 -11.06 3.67 20.17
C THR A 9 -10.70 3.37 18.72
N LEU A 10 -11.66 3.51 17.80
CA LEU A 10 -11.43 3.34 16.36
C LEU A 10 -10.33 4.30 15.89
N ARG A 11 -10.46 5.58 16.23
CA ARG A 11 -9.45 6.60 15.91
C ARG A 11 -8.07 6.21 16.43
N ALA A 12 -7.96 5.77 17.68
CA ALA A 12 -6.70 5.34 18.28
C ALA A 12 -6.07 4.13 17.56
N HIS A 13 -6.90 3.16 17.13
CA HIS A 13 -6.42 2.02 16.36
C HIS A 13 -5.95 2.44 14.96
N LEU A 14 -6.71 3.28 14.26
CA LEU A 14 -6.36 3.76 12.92
C LEU A 14 -5.09 4.63 12.91
N THR A 15 -4.91 5.50 13.91
CA THR A 15 -3.67 6.28 14.02
C THR A 15 -2.47 5.38 14.32
N ARG A 16 -2.63 4.38 15.19
CA ARG A 16 -1.58 3.38 15.43
C ARG A 16 -1.24 2.59 14.17
N LEU A 17 -2.24 2.10 13.45
CA LEU A 17 -2.05 1.39 12.18
C LEU A 17 -1.31 2.28 11.19
N LEU A 18 -1.75 3.53 11.02
CA LEU A 18 -1.11 4.48 10.11
C LEU A 18 0.38 4.71 10.45
N SER A 19 0.72 4.82 11.73
CA SER A 19 2.11 5.03 12.16
C SER A 19 3.05 3.84 11.90
N ARG A 20 2.50 2.63 11.91
CA ARG A 20 3.27 1.38 11.75
C ARG A 20 3.20 0.81 10.34
N TRP A 21 2.27 1.29 9.52
CA TRP A 21 2.04 0.73 8.19
C TRP A 21 3.27 0.96 7.31
N PRO A 22 3.79 -0.08 6.63
CA PRO A 22 4.98 0.05 5.81
C PRO A 22 4.75 1.00 4.62
N ALA A 23 5.83 1.60 4.14
CA ALA A 23 5.83 2.33 2.88
C ALA A 23 5.71 1.35 1.71
N ASP A 24 4.92 1.72 0.71
CA ASP A 24 4.66 0.90 -0.45
C ASP A 24 5.11 1.62 -1.73
N PRO A 25 6.21 1.19 -2.36
CA PRO A 25 6.72 1.81 -3.58
C PRO A 25 5.96 1.35 -4.84
N VAL A 26 5.15 0.29 -4.75
CA VAL A 26 4.50 -0.32 -5.92
C VAL A 26 3.16 0.35 -6.23
N ARG A 27 2.40 0.75 -5.21
CA ARG A 27 1.08 1.39 -5.40
C ARG A 27 1.19 2.92 -5.46
N PRO A 28 0.45 3.58 -6.36
CA PRO A 28 0.30 5.03 -6.37
C PRO A 28 -0.23 5.57 -5.03
N ALA A 29 0.21 6.78 -4.65
CA ALA A 29 -0.15 7.40 -3.38
C ALA A 29 -1.67 7.59 -3.19
N SER A 30 -2.42 7.80 -4.28
CA SER A 30 -3.88 8.00 -4.26
C SER A 30 -4.66 6.77 -3.76
N ILE A 31 -4.15 5.57 -3.99
CA ILE A 31 -4.79 4.30 -3.61
C ILE A 31 -4.02 3.53 -2.53
N SER A 32 -3.09 4.21 -1.85
CA SER A 32 -2.32 3.59 -0.78
C SER A 32 -3.18 3.32 0.47
N VAL A 33 -2.84 2.26 1.21
CA VAL A 33 -3.52 1.96 2.48
C VAL A 33 -3.35 3.11 3.46
N GLN A 34 -2.20 3.79 3.47
CA GLN A 34 -1.97 4.95 4.33
C GLN A 34 -2.95 6.09 4.01
N THR A 35 -3.20 6.37 2.72
CA THR A 35 -4.19 7.37 2.28
C THR A 35 -5.60 6.95 2.68
N TYR A 36 -5.94 5.67 2.52
CA TYR A 36 -7.21 5.13 3.00
C TYR A 36 -7.37 5.27 4.52
N LEU A 37 -6.35 4.91 5.32
CA LEU A 37 -6.41 5.04 6.77
C LEU A 37 -6.55 6.50 7.21
N LYS A 38 -5.84 7.43 6.55
CA LYS A 38 -5.98 8.87 6.79
C LYS A 38 -7.40 9.37 6.53
N SER A 39 -8.03 8.95 5.43
CA SER A 39 -9.40 9.37 5.10
C SER A 39 -10.46 8.79 6.04
N ARG A 40 -10.14 7.71 6.76
CA ARG A 40 -11.03 7.06 7.72
C ARG A 40 -10.85 7.56 9.16
N ILE A 41 -9.81 8.34 9.45
CA ILE A 41 -9.69 9.01 10.74
C ILE A 41 -10.67 10.19 10.74
N PRO A 42 -11.70 10.20 11.61
CA PRO A 42 -12.70 11.26 11.59
C PRO A 42 -12.04 12.61 11.90
N ALA A 43 -12.14 13.56 10.97
CA ALA A 43 -11.92 14.96 11.26
C ALA A 43 -13.04 15.43 12.20
N THR A 44 -12.71 16.27 13.17
CA THR A 44 -13.61 16.74 14.25
C THR A 44 -14.76 17.63 13.77
N THR A 45 -15.02 17.72 12.47
CA THR A 45 -16.01 18.61 11.87
C THR A 45 -17.28 17.85 11.47
N THR A 46 -18.34 18.11 12.25
CA THR A 46 -19.76 18.26 11.87
C THR A 46 -20.13 17.76 10.46
N ALA A 47 -20.19 16.44 10.25
CA ALA A 47 -20.84 15.88 9.07
C ALA A 47 -22.04 15.04 9.52
N THR A 48 -23.13 15.21 8.78
CA THR A 48 -24.46 14.66 9.04
C THR A 48 -24.42 13.15 9.31
N PRO A 49 -25.15 12.66 10.33
CA PRO A 49 -25.01 11.30 10.85
C PRO A 49 -25.36 10.18 9.84
N THR A 50 -26.08 10.50 8.77
CA THR A 50 -26.65 9.50 7.85
C THR A 50 -25.65 8.90 6.86
N GLN A 51 -24.54 9.58 6.53
CA GLN A 51 -23.53 9.06 5.61
C GLN A 51 -22.28 8.49 6.29
N GLN A 52 -22.01 8.88 7.54
CA GLN A 52 -20.81 8.44 8.25
C GLN A 52 -20.90 6.98 8.75
N GLN A 53 -22.10 6.49 9.09
CA GLN A 53 -22.26 5.13 9.64
C GLN A 53 -22.01 4.02 8.63
N GLN A 54 -22.19 4.27 7.32
CA GLN A 54 -22.01 3.25 6.28
C GLN A 54 -20.55 3.06 5.84
N GLN A 55 -19.63 3.94 6.26
CA GLN A 55 -18.23 3.93 5.77
C GLN A 55 -17.18 3.68 6.86
N GLN A 56 -17.58 3.54 8.13
CA GLN A 56 -16.63 3.23 9.19
C GLN A 56 -16.21 1.76 9.13
N PRO A 57 -14.90 1.47 9.26
CA PRO A 57 -14.43 0.09 9.27
C PRO A 57 -14.98 -0.66 10.49
N SER A 58 -15.47 -1.87 10.26
CA SER A 58 -15.95 -2.75 11.33
C SER A 58 -14.79 -3.19 12.23
N ALA A 59 -15.10 -3.68 13.45
CA ALA A 59 -14.10 -4.26 14.34
C ALA A 59 -13.31 -5.40 13.68
N ALA A 60 -13.99 -6.25 12.89
CA ALA A 60 -13.36 -7.33 12.14
C ALA A 60 -12.38 -6.81 11.09
N SER A 61 -12.72 -5.72 10.40
CA SER A 61 -11.83 -5.08 9.43
C SER A 61 -10.57 -4.52 10.08
N VAL A 62 -10.70 -3.89 11.26
CA VAL A 62 -9.54 -3.39 12.03
C VAL A 62 -8.63 -4.55 12.48
N ASN A 63 -9.21 -5.65 12.95
CA ASN A 63 -8.44 -6.85 13.32
C ASN A 63 -7.75 -7.49 12.12
N ALA A 64 -8.39 -7.50 10.95
CA ALA A 64 -7.79 -7.96 9.71
C ALA A 64 -6.58 -7.09 9.32
N LEU A 65 -6.69 -5.76 9.47
CA LEU A 65 -5.57 -4.85 9.23
C LEU A 65 -4.37 -5.13 10.15
N TYR A 66 -4.60 -5.41 11.44
CA TYR A 66 -3.52 -5.84 12.33
C TYR A 66 -2.91 -7.19 11.92
N SER A 67 -3.76 -8.15 11.53
CA SER A 67 -3.28 -9.46 11.06
C SER A 67 -2.40 -9.34 9.81
N LEU A 68 -2.74 -8.41 8.90
CA LEU A 68 -1.92 -8.09 7.73
C LEU A 68 -0.62 -7.37 8.12
N LEU A 69 -0.68 -6.40 9.03
CA LEU A 69 0.49 -5.65 9.50
C LEU A 69 1.55 -6.58 10.13
N GLU A 70 1.10 -7.59 10.87
CA GLU A 70 1.97 -8.57 11.53
C GLU A 70 2.46 -9.68 10.59
N ASN A 71 2.11 -9.61 9.30
CA ASN A 71 2.39 -10.64 8.30
C ASN A 71 1.92 -12.05 8.73
N ARG A 72 0.81 -12.13 9.48
CA ARG A 72 0.32 -13.39 10.06
C ARG A 72 0.15 -14.47 9.00
N TYR A 73 -0.49 -14.14 7.88
CA TYR A 73 -0.76 -15.10 6.81
C TYR A 73 0.49 -15.54 6.05
N ALA A 74 1.51 -14.70 5.96
CA ALA A 74 2.79 -15.10 5.35
C ALA A 74 3.57 -16.08 6.24
N ARG A 75 3.38 -16.00 7.57
CA ARG A 75 3.97 -16.94 8.54
C ARG A 75 3.20 -18.25 8.61
N GLU A 76 1.87 -18.17 8.58
CA GLU A 76 0.98 -19.33 8.64
C GLU A 76 1.02 -20.15 7.35
N TYR A 77 1.15 -19.48 6.20
CA TYR A 77 1.20 -20.09 4.87
C TYR A 77 2.48 -19.65 4.14
N PRO A 78 3.66 -20.22 4.50
CA PRO A 78 4.92 -19.83 3.91
C PRO A 78 4.96 -20.19 2.42
N LEU A 79 5.29 -19.21 1.58
CA LEU A 79 5.45 -19.40 0.14
C LEU A 79 6.84 -19.96 -0.18
N PRO A 80 6.96 -20.87 -1.16
CA PRO A 80 8.25 -21.44 -1.49
C PRO A 80 9.11 -20.40 -2.24
N ALA A 81 10.42 -20.40 -1.99
CA ALA A 81 11.33 -19.35 -2.47
C ALA A 81 11.40 -19.26 -4.01
N ASN A 82 11.18 -20.37 -4.70
CA ASN A 82 11.14 -20.46 -6.17
C ASN A 82 9.94 -19.71 -6.79
N LEU A 83 8.88 -19.43 -6.02
CA LEU A 83 7.77 -18.61 -6.51
C LEU A 83 8.20 -17.16 -6.73
N ARG A 84 9.06 -16.63 -5.85
CA ARG A 84 9.66 -15.30 -6.00
C ARG A 84 10.92 -15.32 -6.89
N HIS A 85 11.59 -16.46 -7.03
CA HIS A 85 12.81 -16.58 -7.83
C HIS A 85 12.65 -17.74 -8.84
N PRO A 86 11.91 -17.53 -9.94
CA PRO A 86 11.70 -18.57 -10.93
C PRO A 86 13.01 -18.96 -11.62
N ARG A 87 13.15 -20.22 -12.04
CA ARG A 87 14.39 -20.72 -12.66
C ARG A 87 14.78 -19.97 -13.94
N SER A 88 13.81 -19.46 -14.69
CA SER A 88 14.03 -18.70 -15.92
C SER A 88 14.62 -17.30 -15.67
N ALA A 89 14.29 -16.68 -14.54
CA ALA A 89 14.74 -15.33 -14.21
C ALA A 89 14.77 -15.13 -12.68
N PRO A 90 15.81 -15.62 -11.98
CA PRO A 90 15.85 -15.63 -10.52
C PRO A 90 15.74 -14.24 -9.89
N GLN A 91 16.30 -13.21 -10.52
CA GLN A 91 16.34 -11.84 -9.98
C GLN A 91 15.15 -10.95 -10.41
N HIS A 92 14.19 -11.49 -11.17
CA HIS A 92 13.14 -10.71 -11.82
C HIS A 92 12.39 -9.77 -10.86
N TYR A 93 11.85 -10.31 -9.76
CA TYR A 93 11.06 -9.49 -8.82
C TYR A 93 11.90 -8.55 -7.97
N ASP A 94 13.19 -8.83 -7.77
CA ASP A 94 14.10 -7.93 -7.08
C ASP A 94 14.44 -6.73 -7.95
N GLU A 95 14.68 -6.95 -9.24
CA GLU A 95 14.88 -5.89 -10.24
C GLU A 95 13.65 -4.99 -10.37
N VAL A 96 12.45 -5.58 -10.44
CA VAL A 96 11.19 -4.84 -10.46
C VAL A 96 11.03 -3.99 -9.20
N LEU A 97 11.32 -4.54 -8.02
CA LEU A 97 11.21 -3.80 -6.76
C LEU A 97 12.25 -2.66 -6.67
N ARG A 98 13.46 -2.89 -7.18
CA ARG A 98 14.49 -1.86 -7.34
C ARG A 98 14.01 -0.76 -8.28
N GLU A 99 13.46 -1.11 -9.44
CA GLU A 99 12.92 -0.14 -10.38
C GLU A 99 11.83 0.71 -9.75
N PHE A 100 10.88 0.13 -9.00
CA PHE A 100 9.84 0.91 -8.31
C PHE A 100 10.40 1.87 -7.26
N ARG A 101 11.46 1.49 -6.53
CA ARG A 101 12.14 2.40 -5.59
C ARG A 101 12.88 3.53 -6.29
N GLU A 102 13.43 3.27 -7.47
CA GLU A 102 14.21 4.24 -8.26
C GLU A 102 13.32 5.10 -9.20
N ALA A 103 12.13 4.61 -9.58
CA ALA A 103 11.26 5.19 -10.59
C ALA A 103 10.64 6.56 -10.26
N PRO A 104 10.27 6.94 -9.01
CA PRO A 104 9.67 8.26 -8.79
C PRO A 104 10.61 9.42 -9.14
N GLY A 105 11.93 9.19 -9.23
CA GLY A 105 12.92 10.17 -9.69
C GLY A 105 13.38 10.03 -11.15
N ARG A 106 13.09 8.91 -11.84
CA ARG A 106 13.63 8.63 -13.20
C ARG A 106 12.75 9.10 -14.36
N GLY A 107 11.53 9.56 -14.05
CA GLY A 107 10.38 9.51 -14.96
C GLY A 107 10.35 10.41 -16.19
N LEU A 108 11.23 11.39 -16.39
CA LEU A 108 11.16 12.27 -17.57
C LEU A 108 12.47 12.30 -18.36
N ILE A 109 13.57 12.64 -17.69
CA ILE A 109 14.89 12.78 -18.34
C ILE A 109 15.41 11.43 -18.84
N GLY A 110 15.24 10.35 -18.07
CA GLY A 110 15.73 9.01 -18.46
C GLY A 110 14.98 8.41 -19.66
N ARG A 111 13.68 8.69 -19.79
CA ARG A 111 12.87 8.30 -20.95
C ARG A 111 13.23 9.14 -22.18
N PHE A 112 13.48 10.44 -21.99
CA PHE A 112 13.91 11.34 -23.06
C PHE A 112 15.31 10.98 -23.59
N MET A 113 16.27 10.69 -22.71
CA MET A 113 17.63 10.31 -23.08
C MET A 113 17.69 8.97 -23.83
N ARG A 114 16.87 7.98 -23.42
CA ARG A 114 16.75 6.70 -24.15
C ARG A 114 16.13 6.89 -25.53
N LYS A 115 15.17 7.81 -25.70
CA LYS A 115 14.56 8.14 -27.00
C LYS A 115 15.55 8.84 -27.92
N ILE A 116 16.33 9.80 -27.41
CA ILE A 116 17.40 10.48 -28.16
C ILE A 116 18.49 9.49 -28.59
N ARG A 117 18.95 8.63 -27.68
CA ARG A 117 19.96 7.61 -27.98
C ARG A 117 19.48 6.56 -29.00
N GLY A 118 18.17 6.29 -29.05
CA GLY A 118 17.58 5.42 -30.07
C GLY A 118 17.58 6.05 -31.46
N VAL A 119 17.27 7.35 -31.57
CA VAL A 119 17.23 8.09 -32.84
C VAL A 119 18.64 8.31 -33.42
N LEU A 120 19.64 8.61 -32.57
CA LEU A 120 21.04 8.75 -32.98
C LEU A 120 21.70 7.44 -33.45
N ARG A 121 21.06 6.29 -33.25
CA ARG A 121 21.54 4.98 -33.75
C ARG A 121 21.01 4.64 -35.15
N PHE A 122 20.12 5.47 -35.70
CA PHE A 122 19.57 5.35 -37.05
C PHE A 122 19.99 6.52 -37.97
N GLN A 123 21.05 7.24 -37.60
CA GLN A 123 21.76 8.20 -38.46
C GLN A 123 23.11 7.59 -38.85
#